data_AF-A0A250KFC1-F1
#
_entry.id   AF-A0A250KFC1-F1
#
_cell.length_a   1.000
_cell.length_b   1.000
_cell.length_c   1.000
_cell.angle_alpha   90.00
_cell.angle_beta   90.00
_cell.angle_gamma   90.00
#
_symmetry.space_group_name_H-M   'P 1'
#
loop_
_entity.id
_entity.type
_entity.pdbx_description
1 polymer ?
#
loop_
_entity_poly.entity_id
_entity_poly.type
_entity_poly.pdbx_seq_one_letter_code
_entity_poly.pdbx_strand_id
1 'polypeptide(L)'
;MNPFVQGVILTASSLRLIPHILLYKLNSGKIDDDLLQVQDRKRGVCNFVKVMTRERTFRNLFYYRIGEYMATPIKWLCPGERTLNIWCPSIGKGAHFEHNYATYLNAESIGKNFYCLQLVTLGTGHHEGQEGRPVIGDNVKIMTGATVFGPIRIGNNVTIGAGAVVFKDVPDGCTVVGNPARIVKQA
;
A
#
# COMPACT_ATOMS: atom_id res chain seq x y z
N MET A 1 -18.33 -16.37 -9.91
CA MET A 1 -19.41 -16.37 -8.89
C MET A 1 -20.67 -15.79 -9.53
N ASN A 2 -21.82 -16.45 -9.39
CA ASN A 2 -23.09 -15.95 -9.97
C ASN A 2 -23.50 -14.62 -9.28
N PRO A 3 -24.04 -13.63 -10.02
CA PRO A 3 -24.53 -12.35 -9.48
C PRO A 3 -25.40 -12.45 -8.23
N PHE A 4 -26.26 -13.48 -8.13
CA PHE A 4 -27.12 -13.68 -6.97
C PHE A 4 -26.32 -13.94 -5.68
N VAL A 5 -25.37 -14.88 -5.74
CA VAL A 5 -24.49 -15.22 -4.61
C VAL A 5 -23.62 -14.03 -4.22
N GLN A 6 -23.15 -13.27 -5.21
CA GLN A 6 -22.45 -12.01 -4.95
C GLN A 6 -23.33 -11.01 -4.19
N GLY A 7 -24.58 -10.85 -4.60
CA GLY A 7 -25.55 -9.98 -3.94
C GLY A 7 -25.76 -10.36 -2.47
N VAL A 8 -25.99 -11.65 -2.19
CA VAL A 8 -26.16 -12.15 -0.81
C VAL A 8 -24.94 -11.87 0.06
N ILE A 9 -23.73 -12.17 -0.43
CA ILE A 9 -22.48 -11.94 0.31
C ILE A 9 -22.26 -10.44 0.58
N LEU A 10 -22.53 -9.58 -0.39
CA LEU A 10 -22.37 -8.12 -0.24
C LEU A 10 -23.40 -7.54 0.73
N THR A 11 -24.65 -8.01 0.70
CA THR A 11 -25.69 -7.58 1.64
C THR A 11 -25.35 -8.01 3.07
N ALA A 12 -24.98 -9.27 3.28
CA ALA A 12 -24.55 -9.76 4.59
C ALA A 12 -23.28 -9.02 5.08
N SER A 13 -22.35 -8.72 4.17
CA SER A 13 -21.15 -7.94 4.50
C SER A 13 -21.48 -6.49 4.86
N SER A 14 -22.47 -5.87 4.22
CA SER A 14 -22.87 -4.50 4.52
C SER A 14 -23.29 -4.34 5.99
N LEU A 15 -23.99 -5.33 6.55
CA LEU A 15 -24.41 -5.33 7.95
C LEU A 15 -23.21 -5.38 8.91
N ARG A 16 -22.24 -6.28 8.69
CA ARG A 16 -21.04 -6.36 9.55
C ARG A 16 -20.14 -5.12 9.41
N LEU A 17 -20.20 -4.44 8.27
CA LEU A 17 -19.35 -3.30 7.92
C LEU A 17 -19.96 -1.95 8.29
N ILE A 18 -21.10 -1.89 9.00
CA ILE A 18 -21.70 -0.62 9.43
C ILE A 18 -20.69 0.32 10.09
N PRO A 19 -19.86 -0.11 11.08
CA PRO A 19 -18.83 0.75 11.67
C PRO A 19 -17.81 1.26 10.66
N HIS A 20 -17.35 0.38 9.74
CA HIS A 20 -16.40 0.73 8.68
C HIS A 20 -16.99 1.73 7.70
N ILE A 21 -18.27 1.59 7.33
CA ILE A 21 -18.96 2.49 6.42
C ILE A 21 -19.08 3.89 7.03
N LEU A 22 -19.40 3.99 8.32
CA LEU A 22 -19.45 5.28 9.03
C LEU A 22 -18.07 5.95 9.04
N LEU A 23 -17.02 5.21 9.40
CA LEU A 23 -15.65 5.73 9.43
C LEU A 23 -15.12 6.08 8.04
N TYR A 24 -15.50 5.33 7.01
CA TYR A 24 -15.24 5.69 5.62
C TYR A 24 -15.89 7.02 5.26
N LYS A 25 -17.18 7.23 5.58
CA LYS A 25 -17.86 8.49 5.29
C LYS A 25 -17.20 9.69 5.98
N LEU A 26 -16.72 9.52 7.21
CA LEU A 26 -16.00 10.55 7.97
C LEU A 26 -14.60 10.85 7.43
N ASN A 27 -13.98 9.90 6.71
CA ASN A 27 -12.59 9.99 6.23
C ASN A 27 -12.48 9.84 4.70
N SER A 28 -13.57 10.05 3.96
CA SER A 28 -13.64 9.79 2.51
C SER A 28 -12.54 10.52 1.73
N GLY A 29 -12.26 11.77 2.10
CA GLY A 29 -11.19 12.57 1.49
C GLY A 29 -9.78 11.97 1.61
N LYS A 30 -9.53 11.04 2.53
CA LYS A 30 -8.25 10.31 2.66
C LYS A 30 -8.25 8.96 1.95
N ILE A 31 -9.42 8.35 1.75
CA ILE A 31 -9.58 6.94 1.32
C ILE A 31 -9.98 6.84 -0.16
N ASP A 32 -10.71 7.84 -0.67
CA ASP A 32 -11.31 7.78 -2.00
C ASP A 32 -10.28 7.56 -3.12
N ASP A 33 -9.10 8.16 -2.99
CA ASP A 33 -8.05 8.01 -4.00
C ASP A 33 -7.41 6.61 -3.95
N ASP A 34 -7.34 5.98 -2.78
CA ASP A 34 -6.93 4.56 -2.65
C ASP A 34 -8.02 3.65 -3.24
N LEU A 35 -9.31 4.00 -3.03
CA LEU A 35 -10.46 3.25 -3.53
C LEU A 35 -10.56 3.28 -5.07
N LEU A 36 -10.05 4.34 -5.71
CA LEU A 36 -9.93 4.43 -7.17
C LEU A 36 -8.92 3.42 -7.75
N GLN A 37 -8.01 2.86 -6.94
CA GLN A 37 -7.02 1.89 -7.42
C GLN A 37 -7.54 0.45 -7.47
N VAL A 38 -8.68 0.17 -6.82
CA VAL A 38 -9.14 -1.20 -6.55
C VAL A 38 -10.55 -1.47 -7.07
N GLN A 39 -10.80 -2.75 -7.43
CA GLN A 39 -12.10 -3.27 -7.87
C GLN A 39 -12.76 -2.39 -8.95
N ASP A 40 -13.86 -1.70 -8.62
CA ASP A 40 -14.65 -0.93 -9.60
C ASP A 40 -14.01 0.42 -9.97
N ARG A 41 -12.88 0.78 -9.33
CA ARG A 41 -12.14 2.03 -9.57
C ARG A 41 -13.04 3.26 -9.46
N LYS A 42 -13.92 3.24 -8.46
CA LYS A 42 -14.93 4.28 -8.20
C LYS A 42 -14.92 4.67 -6.73
N ARG A 43 -15.22 5.95 -6.48
CA ARG A 43 -15.50 6.46 -5.13
C ARG A 43 -16.89 5.97 -4.68
N GLY A 44 -17.10 5.93 -3.37
CA GLY A 44 -18.40 5.70 -2.76
C GLY A 44 -18.55 4.36 -2.05
N VAL A 45 -19.64 4.28 -1.27
CA VAL A 45 -19.91 3.21 -0.31
C VAL A 45 -20.02 1.83 -0.98
N CYS A 46 -20.60 1.73 -2.17
CA CYS A 46 -20.78 0.45 -2.85
C CYS A 46 -19.43 -0.21 -3.19
N ASN A 47 -18.50 0.55 -3.79
CA ASN A 47 -17.16 0.04 -4.06
C ASN A 47 -16.40 -0.22 -2.76
N PHE A 48 -16.54 0.68 -1.77
CA PHE A 48 -15.93 0.48 -0.44
C PHE A 48 -16.35 -0.84 0.21
N VAL A 49 -17.65 -1.17 0.25
CA VAL A 49 -18.14 -2.44 0.80
C VAL A 49 -17.58 -3.62 0.01
N LYS A 50 -17.60 -3.55 -1.33
CA LYS A 50 -17.07 -4.60 -2.20
C LYS A 50 -15.59 -4.88 -1.93
N VAL A 51 -14.79 -3.82 -1.85
CA VAL A 51 -13.35 -3.88 -1.59
C VAL A 51 -13.09 -4.39 -0.17
N MET A 52 -13.76 -3.85 0.84
CA MET A 52 -13.62 -4.33 2.23
C MET A 52 -14.01 -5.80 2.37
N THR A 53 -14.93 -6.33 1.55
CA THR A 53 -15.27 -7.75 1.55
C THR A 53 -14.23 -8.63 0.87
N ARG A 54 -13.58 -8.16 -0.20
CA ARG A 54 -12.70 -8.99 -1.05
C ARG A 54 -11.21 -8.81 -0.79
N GLU A 55 -10.77 -7.56 -0.62
CA GLU A 55 -9.36 -7.19 -0.59
C GLU A 55 -8.88 -7.03 0.85
N ARG A 56 -8.07 -7.98 1.32
CA ARG A 56 -7.50 -7.92 2.67
C ARG A 56 -6.47 -6.80 2.82
N THR A 57 -5.64 -6.60 1.80
CA THR A 57 -4.59 -5.57 1.77
C THR A 57 -5.17 -4.16 1.86
N PHE A 58 -6.29 -3.92 1.18
CA PHE A 58 -7.00 -2.65 1.29
C PHE A 58 -7.50 -2.39 2.71
N ARG A 59 -7.89 -3.43 3.47
CA ARG A 59 -8.28 -3.25 4.88
C ARG A 59 -7.10 -2.74 5.70
N ASN A 60 -5.88 -3.26 5.50
CA ASN A 60 -4.69 -2.76 6.18
C ASN A 60 -4.48 -1.27 5.87
N LEU A 61 -4.59 -0.88 4.59
CA LEU A 61 -4.45 0.52 4.17
C LEU A 61 -5.56 1.40 4.77
N PHE A 62 -6.82 0.97 4.72
CA PHE A 62 -7.94 1.66 5.35
C PHE A 62 -7.69 1.89 6.85
N TYR A 63 -7.26 0.85 7.58
CA TYR A 63 -6.94 0.95 9.00
C TYR A 63 -5.76 1.88 9.28
N TYR A 64 -4.77 1.91 8.39
CA TYR A 64 -3.70 2.89 8.43
C TYR A 64 -4.25 4.32 8.25
N ARG A 65 -5.15 4.57 7.28
CA ARG A 65 -5.74 5.90 7.01
C ARG A 65 -6.55 6.46 8.16
N ILE A 66 -7.37 5.62 8.80
CA ILE A 66 -8.21 6.04 9.92
C ILE A 66 -7.44 6.09 11.25
N GLY A 67 -6.22 5.56 11.30
CA GLY A 67 -5.40 5.51 12.50
C GLY A 67 -5.75 4.35 13.43
N GLU A 68 -4.76 3.94 14.22
CA GLU A 68 -4.83 2.74 15.05
C GLU A 68 -5.93 2.81 16.11
N TYR A 69 -6.09 3.94 16.80
CA TYR A 69 -7.11 4.13 17.83
C TYR A 69 -8.54 3.91 17.32
N MET A 70 -8.86 4.38 16.11
CA MET A 70 -10.18 4.16 15.50
C MET A 70 -10.31 2.74 14.92
N ALA A 71 -9.21 2.17 14.40
CA ALA A 71 -9.23 0.87 13.74
C ALA A 71 -9.32 -0.32 14.70
N THR A 72 -8.64 -0.27 15.85
CA THR A 72 -8.55 -1.39 16.80
C THR A 72 -9.89 -2.02 17.20
N PRO A 73 -10.93 -1.26 17.61
CA PRO A 73 -12.21 -1.86 18.02
C PRO A 73 -12.98 -2.54 16.88
N ILE A 74 -12.70 -2.22 15.62
CA ILE A 74 -13.44 -2.73 14.45
C ILE A 74 -12.64 -3.73 13.61
N LYS A 75 -11.32 -3.84 13.84
CA LYS A 75 -10.41 -4.72 13.06
C LYS A 75 -10.86 -6.18 13.11
N TRP A 76 -11.36 -6.64 14.25
CA TRP A 76 -11.80 -8.04 14.44
C TRP A 76 -12.98 -8.41 13.54
N LEU A 77 -13.88 -7.45 13.26
CA LEU A 77 -15.00 -7.67 12.34
C LEU A 77 -14.53 -7.93 10.92
N CYS A 78 -13.42 -7.31 10.50
CA CYS A 78 -12.90 -7.36 9.15
C CYS A 78 -11.36 -7.36 9.12
N PRO A 79 -10.70 -8.47 9.44
CA PRO A 79 -9.25 -8.50 9.58
C PRO A 79 -8.54 -8.25 8.25
N GLY A 80 -7.44 -7.52 8.28
CA GLY A 80 -6.54 -7.33 7.15
C GLY A 80 -5.68 -8.56 6.87
N GLU A 81 -4.74 -8.39 5.94
CA GLU A 81 -3.69 -9.36 5.67
C GLU A 81 -2.68 -9.34 6.83
N ARG A 82 -2.40 -10.51 7.40
CA ARG A 82 -1.60 -10.65 8.64
C ARG A 82 -0.12 -10.43 8.41
N THR A 83 0.33 -10.65 7.17
CA THR A 83 1.75 -10.61 6.81
C THR A 83 2.14 -9.28 6.14
N LEU A 84 1.23 -8.31 6.07
CA LEU A 84 1.51 -6.94 5.63
C LEU A 84 1.74 -6.04 6.84
N ASN A 85 2.96 -5.55 6.99
CA ASN A 85 3.37 -4.63 8.04
C ASN A 85 3.58 -3.23 7.48
N ILE A 86 2.91 -2.23 8.07
CA ILE A 86 3.02 -0.83 7.67
C ILE A 86 3.66 -0.07 8.82
N TRP A 87 4.95 0.24 8.69
CA TRP A 87 5.76 0.98 9.66
C TRP A 87 6.26 2.29 9.04
N CYS A 88 5.34 3.01 8.39
CA CYS A 88 5.62 4.27 7.72
C CYS A 88 4.71 5.35 8.29
N PRO A 89 5.26 6.46 8.84
CA PRO A 89 4.46 7.50 9.46
C PRO A 89 3.60 8.26 8.44
N SER A 90 4.01 8.30 7.17
CA SER A 90 3.30 9.02 6.11
C SER A 90 3.32 8.28 4.79
N ILE A 91 2.14 7.94 4.27
CA ILE A 91 1.93 7.41 2.93
C ILE A 91 1.01 8.37 2.18
N GLY A 92 1.36 8.80 0.98
CA GLY A 92 0.54 9.64 0.12
C GLY A 92 -0.76 8.94 -0.31
N LYS A 93 -1.74 9.71 -0.77
CA LYS A 93 -3.03 9.19 -1.28
C LYS A 93 -2.84 8.38 -2.58
N GLY A 94 -3.77 7.49 -2.88
CA GLY A 94 -3.74 6.69 -4.10
C GLY A 94 -2.80 5.48 -4.00
N ALA A 95 -2.49 5.04 -2.78
CA ALA A 95 -1.65 3.86 -2.60
C ALA A 95 -2.41 2.60 -3.03
N HIS A 96 -1.71 1.71 -3.71
CA HIS A 96 -2.26 0.44 -4.20
C HIS A 96 -1.37 -0.73 -3.77
N PHE A 97 -1.93 -1.55 -2.90
CA PHE A 97 -1.31 -2.76 -2.37
C PHE A 97 -1.91 -3.97 -3.05
N GLU A 98 -1.25 -4.43 -4.12
CA GLU A 98 -1.69 -5.55 -4.93
C GLU A 98 -1.00 -6.83 -4.48
N HIS A 99 -1.81 -7.81 -4.07
CA HIS A 99 -1.36 -9.13 -3.60
C HIS A 99 -0.40 -9.13 -2.40
N ASN A 100 -0.20 -8.03 -1.67
CA ASN A 100 0.77 -7.97 -0.57
C ASN A 100 0.57 -9.07 0.49
N TYR A 101 1.50 -10.01 0.52
CA TYR A 101 1.78 -10.89 1.63
C TYR A 101 3.29 -10.89 1.90
N ALA A 102 3.65 -11.13 3.16
CA ALA A 102 5.00 -11.01 3.71
C ALA A 102 5.74 -9.74 3.24
N THR A 103 5.05 -8.60 3.33
CA THR A 103 5.55 -7.28 2.94
C THR A 103 5.81 -6.45 4.19
N TYR A 104 6.94 -5.74 4.21
CA TYR A 104 7.31 -4.83 5.29
C TYR A 104 7.56 -3.43 4.73
N LEU A 105 6.70 -2.47 5.05
CA LEU A 105 6.80 -1.08 4.60
C LEU A 105 7.35 -0.19 5.72
N ASN A 106 8.66 -0.29 5.98
CA ASN A 106 9.36 0.56 6.93
C ASN A 106 10.20 1.62 6.20
N ALA A 107 9.52 2.73 5.89
CA ALA A 107 10.05 3.88 5.18
C ALA A 107 9.86 5.14 6.03
N GLU A 108 10.71 6.14 5.81
CA GLU A 108 10.55 7.46 6.45
C GLU A 108 9.30 8.15 5.91
N SER A 109 9.10 8.10 4.59
CA SER A 109 7.85 8.53 3.95
C SER A 109 7.65 7.83 2.61
N ILE A 110 6.39 7.73 2.19
CA ILE A 110 5.99 7.22 0.89
C ILE A 110 5.08 8.24 0.21
N GLY A 111 5.37 8.56 -1.04
CA GLY A 111 4.61 9.52 -1.85
C GLY A 111 3.23 9.03 -2.28
N LYS A 112 2.57 9.83 -3.13
CA LYS A 112 1.27 9.55 -3.74
C LYS A 112 1.38 8.47 -4.81
N ASN A 113 0.27 7.80 -5.09
CA ASN A 113 0.16 6.80 -6.15
C ASN A 113 1.20 5.68 -6.04
N PHE A 114 1.60 5.34 -4.81
CA PHE A 114 2.56 4.29 -4.55
C PHE A 114 1.94 2.93 -4.86
N TYR A 115 2.62 2.14 -5.70
CA TYR A 115 2.20 0.80 -6.07
C TYR A 115 3.18 -0.22 -5.53
N CYS A 116 2.69 -1.22 -4.82
CA CYS A 116 3.52 -2.22 -4.17
C CYS A 116 2.95 -3.61 -4.35
N LEU A 117 3.81 -4.54 -4.76
CA LEU A 117 3.51 -5.97 -4.84
C LEU A 117 4.00 -6.72 -3.59
N GLN A 118 3.68 -8.01 -3.52
CA GLN A 118 4.07 -8.91 -2.43
C GLN A 118 5.59 -9.01 -2.22
N LEU A 119 5.98 -9.50 -1.04
CA LEU A 119 7.38 -9.78 -0.67
C LEU A 119 8.32 -8.55 -0.71
N VAL A 120 7.78 -7.34 -0.84
CA VAL A 120 8.55 -6.11 -0.80
C VAL A 120 9.02 -5.82 0.61
N THR A 121 10.29 -5.43 0.74
CA THR A 121 10.87 -4.92 1.99
C THR A 121 11.37 -3.50 1.78
N LEU A 122 10.77 -2.55 2.51
CA LEU A 122 11.37 -1.25 2.81
C LEU A 122 11.96 -1.38 4.22
N GLY A 123 13.27 -1.16 4.36
CA GLY A 123 13.99 -1.49 5.58
C GLY A 123 14.98 -0.43 6.04
N THR A 124 15.34 -0.50 7.32
CA THR A 124 16.45 0.29 7.85
C THR A 124 17.77 -0.25 7.30
N GLY A 125 18.73 0.64 7.06
CA GLY A 125 20.09 0.26 6.69
C GLY A 125 21.08 1.37 7.01
N HIS A 126 22.34 1.12 6.69
CA HIS A 126 23.42 2.11 6.83
C HIS A 126 23.91 2.55 5.46
N HIS A 127 24.01 3.86 5.26
CA HIS A 127 24.62 4.46 4.07
C HIS A 127 25.46 5.66 4.50
N GLU A 128 26.73 5.69 4.10
CA GLU A 128 27.67 6.79 4.38
C GLU A 128 27.74 7.22 5.86
N GLY A 129 27.72 6.25 6.77
CA GLY A 129 27.80 6.49 8.21
C GLY A 129 26.48 6.92 8.88
N GLN A 130 25.40 7.03 8.12
CA GLN A 130 24.06 7.32 8.64
C GLN A 130 23.20 6.05 8.65
N GLU A 131 22.47 5.84 9.73
CA GLU A 131 21.39 4.84 9.80
C GLU A 131 20.06 5.50 9.46
N GLY A 132 19.23 4.83 8.67
CA GLY A 132 17.89 5.33 8.41
C GLY A 132 17.06 4.48 7.49
N ARG A 133 15.89 5.00 7.16
CA ARG A 133 14.85 4.37 6.34
C ARG A 133 14.74 5.11 5.01
N PRO A 134 14.28 4.44 3.94
CA PRO A 134 14.18 5.08 2.64
C PRO A 134 13.07 6.13 2.59
N VAL A 135 13.27 7.15 1.76
CA VAL A 135 12.24 8.12 1.35
C VAL A 135 11.78 7.74 -0.05
N ILE A 136 10.49 7.46 -0.22
CA ILE A 136 9.91 7.04 -1.50
C ILE A 136 9.09 8.19 -2.10
N GLY A 137 9.42 8.61 -3.33
CA GLY A 137 8.72 9.66 -4.06
C GLY A 137 7.32 9.28 -4.56
N ASP A 138 6.73 10.17 -5.36
CA ASP A 138 5.41 10.00 -5.97
C ASP A 138 5.47 9.05 -7.19
N ASN A 139 4.38 8.34 -7.46
CA ASN A 139 4.21 7.43 -8.59
C ASN A 139 5.27 6.32 -8.65
N VAL A 140 5.84 5.93 -7.50
CA VAL A 140 6.82 4.84 -7.43
C VAL A 140 6.11 3.51 -7.46
N LYS A 141 6.63 2.59 -8.29
CA LYS A 141 6.19 1.20 -8.38
C LYS A 141 7.29 0.29 -7.85
N ILE A 142 6.97 -0.55 -6.88
CA ILE A 142 7.89 -1.55 -6.34
C ILE A 142 7.31 -2.94 -6.61
N MET A 143 8.00 -3.68 -7.46
CA MET A 143 7.55 -4.99 -7.92
C MET A 143 7.93 -6.09 -6.92
N THR A 144 7.37 -7.27 -7.13
CA THR A 144 7.44 -8.39 -6.18
C THR A 144 8.86 -8.70 -5.71
N GLY A 145 9.04 -8.93 -4.40
CA GLY A 145 10.31 -9.38 -3.83
C GLY A 145 11.45 -8.34 -3.84
N ALA A 146 11.20 -7.10 -4.22
CA ALA A 146 12.23 -6.07 -4.17
C ALA A 146 12.53 -5.63 -2.73
N THR A 147 13.80 -5.37 -2.45
CA THR A 147 14.29 -4.88 -1.16
C THR A 147 14.93 -3.50 -1.37
N VAL A 148 14.46 -2.51 -0.62
CA VAL A 148 14.94 -1.12 -0.62
C VAL A 148 15.28 -0.75 0.82
N PHE A 149 16.53 -0.35 1.09
CA PHE A 149 16.93 -0.10 2.47
C PHE A 149 18.02 0.96 2.60
N GLY A 150 18.12 1.53 3.81
CA GLY A 150 19.04 2.60 4.16
C GLY A 150 18.43 4.00 4.00
N PRO A 151 19.14 5.05 4.47
CA PRO A 151 18.72 6.44 4.33
C PRO A 151 18.94 6.91 2.88
N ILE A 152 18.21 6.31 1.94
CA ILE A 152 18.28 6.61 0.51
C ILE A 152 16.98 7.23 0.01
N ARG A 153 17.08 7.98 -1.08
CA ARG A 153 15.96 8.61 -1.77
C ARG A 153 15.63 7.87 -3.06
N ILE A 154 14.38 7.43 -3.18
CA ILE A 154 13.79 6.98 -4.44
C ILE A 154 13.00 8.15 -5.02
N GLY A 155 13.41 8.61 -6.20
CA GLY A 155 12.78 9.70 -6.94
C GLY A 155 11.36 9.41 -7.39
N ASN A 156 10.73 10.40 -8.02
CA ASN A 156 9.37 10.28 -8.53
C ASN A 156 9.34 9.46 -9.83
N ASN A 157 8.21 8.81 -10.11
CA ASN A 157 8.00 8.03 -11.34
C ASN A 157 9.02 6.90 -11.54
N VAL A 158 9.55 6.36 -10.43
CA VAL A 158 10.52 5.28 -10.46
C VAL A 158 9.82 3.92 -10.49
N THR A 159 10.38 2.98 -11.26
CA THR A 159 10.01 1.57 -11.18
C THR A 159 11.16 0.75 -10.63
N ILE A 160 10.96 0.09 -9.50
CA ILE A 160 11.87 -0.89 -8.92
C ILE A 160 11.39 -2.27 -9.33
N GLY A 161 12.18 -2.96 -10.15
CA GLY A 161 11.86 -4.27 -10.71
C GLY A 161 11.85 -5.40 -9.68
N ALA A 162 11.29 -6.53 -10.08
CA ALA A 162 11.12 -7.68 -9.20
C ALA A 162 12.48 -8.20 -8.70
N GLY A 163 12.56 -8.55 -7.42
CA GLY A 163 13.78 -9.07 -6.79
C GLY A 163 14.96 -8.09 -6.71
N ALA A 164 14.76 -6.80 -7.04
CA ALA A 164 15.84 -5.83 -7.01
C ALA A 164 16.30 -5.52 -5.58
N VAL A 165 17.61 -5.30 -5.39
CA VAL A 165 18.21 -4.92 -4.09
C VAL A 165 18.81 -3.52 -4.20
N VAL A 166 18.07 -2.53 -3.70
CA VAL A 166 18.36 -1.10 -3.84
C VAL A 166 18.86 -0.53 -2.51
N PHE A 167 20.08 0.00 -2.52
CA PHE A 167 20.76 0.58 -1.36
C PHE A 167 21.52 1.88 -1.73
N LYS A 168 21.12 2.49 -2.85
CA LYS A 168 21.62 3.77 -3.35
C LYS A 168 20.45 4.60 -3.85
N ASP A 169 20.61 5.91 -3.85
CA ASP A 169 19.64 6.83 -4.41
C ASP A 169 19.28 6.50 -5.86
N VAL A 170 18.01 6.71 -6.19
CA VAL A 170 17.48 6.50 -7.54
C VAL A 170 16.86 7.81 -8.03
N PRO A 171 17.36 8.40 -9.13
CA PRO A 171 16.78 9.61 -9.70
C PRO A 171 15.35 9.40 -10.22
N ASP A 172 14.64 10.51 -10.40
CA ASP A 172 13.29 10.51 -10.98
C ASP A 172 13.25 9.83 -12.36
N GLY A 173 12.12 9.22 -12.72
CA GLY A 173 11.87 8.62 -14.03
C GLY A 173 12.67 7.33 -14.34
N CYS A 174 13.47 6.85 -13.38
CA CYS A 174 14.34 5.71 -13.61
C CYS A 174 13.61 4.36 -13.47
N THR A 175 14.11 3.35 -14.17
CA THR A 175 13.79 1.93 -13.89
C THR A 175 15.04 1.23 -13.38
N VAL A 176 14.91 0.54 -12.25
CA VAL A 176 16.03 -0.09 -11.54
C VAL A 176 15.74 -1.57 -11.33
N VAL A 177 16.69 -2.44 -11.66
CA VAL A 177 16.54 -3.91 -11.56
C VAL A 177 17.82 -4.57 -11.05
N GLY A 178 17.71 -5.81 -10.58
CA GLY A 178 18.86 -6.68 -10.26
C GLY A 178 19.34 -6.64 -8.81
N ASN A 179 20.25 -7.54 -8.48
CA ASN A 179 20.90 -7.64 -7.19
C ASN A 179 22.43 -7.78 -7.39
N PRO A 180 23.24 -6.75 -7.11
CA PRO A 180 22.84 -5.42 -6.66
C PRO A 180 22.12 -4.63 -7.77
N ALA A 181 21.21 -3.73 -7.39
CA ALA A 181 20.36 -3.07 -8.38
C ALA A 181 21.12 -2.04 -9.24
N ARG A 182 20.71 -1.89 -10.50
CA ARG A 182 21.26 -0.97 -11.50
C ARG A 182 20.14 -0.29 -12.28
N ILE A 183 20.37 0.96 -12.67
CA ILE A 183 19.47 1.70 -13.55
C ILE A 183 19.59 1.10 -14.95
N VAL A 184 18.46 0.68 -15.53
CA VAL A 184 18.37 0.13 -16.90
C VAL A 184 17.60 1.02 -17.86
N LYS A 185 16.92 2.03 -17.33
CA LYS A 185 16.26 3.08 -18.10
C LYS A 185 16.31 4.40 -17.33
N GLN A 186 16.62 5.47 -18.03
CA GLN A 186 16.50 6.84 -17.57
C GLN A 186 15.62 7.60 -18.58
N ALA A 187 14.69 8.41 -18.09
CA ALA A 187 13.83 9.24 -18.92
C ALA A 187 14.54 10.54 -19.33
#